data_AF-A0A9P3KYL1-F1
#
_entry.id   AF-A0A9P3KYL1-F1
#
_cell.length_a   1.000
_cell.length_b   1.000
_cell.length_c   1.000
_cell.angle_alpha   90.00
_cell.angle_beta   90.00
_cell.angle_gamma   90.00
#
_symmetry.space_group_name_H-M   'P 1'
#
loop_
_entity.id
_entity.type
_entity.pdbx_description
1 polymer ?
#
loop_
_entity_poly.entity_id
_entity_poly.type
_entity_poly.pdbx_seq_one_letter_code
_entity_poly.pdbx_strand_id
1 'polypeptide(L)'
;MVLAHLRAAAGAIRQNGLLGALKQAYHEGYAMALLDGNLFETKRRALGSRLVGMDSHGNKYYERMDAQAGRHRWVEYKESWGYNASTVPPEWHGWLHHITDDLPDKILAFKPRYSMEHRANLTGHGDAFIYHAKGHALNPNQRDWSRVQTWLPGSPDETNNPAAPSAPSSAKASDTPSKSG
;
A
#
# COMPACT_ATOMS: atom_id res chain seq x y z
N MET A 1 2.42 34.81 15.63
CA MET A 1 1.80 33.49 15.40
C MET A 1 0.39 33.38 16.01
N VAL A 2 0.21 33.49 17.33
CA VAL A 2 -1.09 33.29 18.02
C VAL A 2 -2.26 34.10 17.43
N LEU A 3 -2.03 35.35 17.05
CA LEU A 3 -3.07 36.24 16.51
C LEU A 3 -3.66 35.76 15.16
N ALA A 4 -2.84 35.13 14.31
CA ALA A 4 -3.30 34.55 13.05
C ALA A 4 -4.18 33.30 13.29
N HIS A 5 -3.86 32.53 14.34
CA HIS A 5 -4.64 31.36 14.73
C HIS A 5 -6.01 31.77 15.26
N LEU A 6 -6.06 32.81 16.12
CA LEU A 6 -7.31 33.36 16.65
C LEU A 6 -8.19 33.96 15.54
N ARG A 7 -7.59 34.64 14.55
CA ARG A 7 -8.33 35.17 13.39
C ARG A 7 -8.90 34.06 12.50
N ALA A 8 -8.14 33.02 12.23
CA ALA A 8 -8.61 31.87 11.46
C ALA A 8 -9.75 31.14 12.19
N ALA A 9 -9.61 30.89 13.49
CA ALA A 9 -10.65 30.28 14.32
C ALA A 9 -11.91 31.16 14.39
N ALA A 10 -11.77 32.47 14.59
CA ALA A 10 -12.89 33.40 14.58
C ALA A 10 -13.59 33.45 13.21
N GLY A 11 -12.83 33.36 12.12
CA GLY A 11 -13.37 33.26 10.76
C GLY A 11 -14.19 31.99 10.54
N ALA A 12 -13.68 30.83 10.97
CA ALA A 12 -14.39 29.56 10.87
C ALA A 12 -15.68 29.53 11.70
N ILE A 13 -15.63 30.04 12.94
CA ILE A 13 -16.81 30.16 13.81
C ILE A 13 -17.85 31.11 13.21
N ARG A 14 -17.40 32.19 12.57
CA ARG A 14 -18.30 33.16 11.91
C ARG A 14 -19.01 32.56 10.70
N GLN A 15 -18.37 31.68 9.94
CA GLN A 15 -18.94 31.09 8.72
C GLN A 15 -19.85 29.89 9.03
N ASN A 16 -19.41 28.98 9.90
CA ASN A 16 -20.07 27.67 10.11
C ASN A 16 -20.76 27.54 11.48
N GLY A 17 -20.71 28.59 12.31
CA GLY A 17 -21.11 28.52 13.71
C GLY A 17 -20.13 27.71 14.57
N LEU A 18 -20.28 27.79 15.89
CA LEU A 18 -19.34 27.15 16.83
C LEU A 18 -19.41 25.61 16.76
N LEU A 19 -20.61 25.04 16.71
CA LEU A 19 -20.81 23.60 16.55
C LEU A 19 -20.35 23.07 15.19
N GLY A 20 -20.59 23.83 14.11
CA GLY A 20 -20.13 23.47 12.77
C GLY A 20 -18.60 23.50 12.65
N ALA A 21 -17.96 24.51 13.24
CA ALA A 21 -16.51 24.60 13.31
C ALA A 21 -15.90 23.46 14.13
N LEU A 22 -16.51 23.07 15.26
CA LEU A 22 -16.07 21.90 16.05
C LEU A 22 -16.24 20.60 15.27
N LYS A 23 -17.37 20.41 14.59
CA LYS A 23 -17.62 19.24 13.75
C LYS A 23 -16.63 19.15 12.59
N GLN A 24 -16.32 20.28 11.96
CA GLN A 24 -15.32 20.37 10.91
C GLN A 24 -13.92 20.04 11.44
N ALA A 25 -13.52 20.59 12.58
CA ALA A 25 -12.24 20.28 13.22
C ALA A 25 -12.12 18.78 13.56
N TYR A 26 -13.22 18.15 14.00
CA TYR A 26 -13.27 16.72 14.22
C TYR A 26 -13.06 15.92 12.92
N HIS A 27 -13.78 16.27 11.84
CA HIS A 27 -13.64 15.61 10.53
C HIS A 27 -12.25 15.82 9.89
N GLU A 28 -11.62 16.96 10.13
CA GLU A 28 -10.26 17.26 9.67
C GLU A 28 -9.17 16.61 10.53
N GLY A 29 -9.54 15.88 11.59
CA GLY A 29 -8.62 15.13 12.45
C GLY A 29 -7.93 15.95 13.54
N TYR A 30 -8.33 17.21 13.77
CA TYR A 30 -7.73 18.05 14.82
C TYR A 30 -8.00 17.53 16.23
N ALA A 31 -9.14 16.85 16.45
CA ALA A 31 -9.41 16.20 17.73
C ALA A 31 -8.38 15.11 18.04
N MET A 32 -7.97 14.36 17.02
CA MET A 32 -6.97 13.28 17.15
C MET A 32 -5.55 13.82 17.25
N ALA A 33 -5.28 14.99 16.68
CA ALA A 33 -4.01 15.68 16.84
C ALA A 33 -3.71 16.00 18.32
N LEU A 34 -4.69 16.04 19.22
CA LEU A 34 -4.41 16.20 20.66
C LEU A 34 -3.80 14.96 21.30
N LEU A 35 -4.09 13.77 20.75
CA LEU A 35 -3.60 12.49 21.26
C LEU A 35 -2.32 12.03 20.54
N ASP A 36 -2.13 12.42 19.28
CA ASP A 36 -0.90 12.17 18.52
C ASP A 36 -0.05 13.44 18.38
N GLY A 37 1.10 13.46 19.05
CA GLY A 37 2.04 14.58 19.01
C GLY A 37 2.65 14.84 17.63
N ASN A 38 2.82 13.81 16.79
CA ASN A 38 3.37 14.01 15.44
C ASN A 38 2.33 14.68 14.54
N LEU A 39 1.09 14.22 14.60
CA LEU A 39 -0.02 14.86 13.90
C LEU A 39 -0.22 16.30 14.38
N PHE A 40 -0.13 16.57 15.68
CA PHE A 40 -0.14 17.93 16.22
C PHE A 40 0.94 18.82 15.57
N GLU A 41 2.18 18.33 15.53
CA GLU A 41 3.30 19.06 14.97
C GLU A 41 3.10 19.37 13.48
N THR A 42 2.62 18.42 12.69
CA THR A 42 2.31 18.63 11.27
C THR A 42 1.19 19.66 11.06
N LYS A 43 0.07 19.55 11.81
CA LYS A 43 -1.05 20.51 11.75
C LYS A 43 -0.61 21.92 12.19
N ARG A 44 0.19 22.02 13.24
CA ARG A 44 0.76 23.29 13.71
C ARG A 44 1.65 23.94 12.65
N ARG A 45 2.43 23.15 11.92
CA ARG A 45 3.29 23.64 10.81
C ARG A 45 2.50 23.99 9.56
N ALA A 46 1.44 23.23 9.26
CA ALA A 46 0.55 23.49 8.14
C ALA A 46 -0.06 24.89 8.24
N LEU A 47 -0.31 25.37 9.47
CA LEU A 47 -0.83 26.71 9.67
C LEU A 47 0.18 27.80 9.27
N GLY A 48 -0.15 28.55 8.21
CA GLY A 48 0.71 29.58 7.63
C GLY A 48 1.76 29.05 6.65
N SER A 49 1.66 27.77 6.27
CA SER A 49 2.41 27.21 5.14
C SER A 49 1.62 27.33 3.83
N ARG A 50 2.31 27.21 2.70
CA ARG A 50 1.68 27.17 1.38
C ARG A 50 1.26 25.74 1.06
N LEU A 51 -0.02 25.52 0.78
CA LEU A 51 -0.49 24.26 0.21
C LEU A 51 -0.05 24.19 -1.26
N VAL A 52 0.77 23.19 -1.58
CA VAL A 52 1.32 22.98 -2.93
C VAL A 52 0.35 22.17 -3.78
N GLY A 53 -0.23 21.11 -3.20
CA GLY A 53 -1.21 20.27 -3.87
C GLY A 53 -1.70 19.12 -3.01
N MET A 54 -2.54 18.28 -3.60
CA MET A 54 -3.14 17.10 -3.00
C MET A 54 -3.00 15.93 -3.96
N ASP A 55 -2.68 14.75 -3.46
CA ASP A 55 -2.62 13.54 -4.30
C ASP A 55 -3.97 12.85 -4.45
N SER A 56 -3.99 11.78 -5.24
CA SER A 56 -5.17 10.93 -5.47
C SER A 56 -5.64 10.19 -4.21
N HIS A 57 -4.75 9.92 -3.27
CA HIS A 57 -5.06 9.28 -1.99
C HIS A 57 -5.61 10.29 -0.97
N GLY A 58 -5.47 11.58 -1.25
CA GLY A 58 -5.90 12.71 -0.48
C GLY A 58 -4.92 13.21 0.56
N ASN A 59 -3.64 12.84 0.45
CA ASN A 59 -2.57 13.45 1.24
C ASN A 59 -2.30 14.86 0.71
N LYS A 60 -2.01 15.78 1.63
CA LYS A 60 -1.79 17.20 1.33
C LYS A 60 -0.32 17.54 1.49
N TYR A 61 0.24 18.24 0.52
CA TYR A 61 1.66 18.58 0.47
C TYR A 61 1.84 20.07 0.71
N TYR A 62 2.70 20.41 1.65
CA TYR A 62 2.94 21.79 2.07
C TYR A 62 4.39 22.19 1.91
N GLU A 63 4.60 23.47 1.64
CA GLU A 63 5.91 24.08 1.54
C GLU A 63 5.99 25.37 2.36
N ARG A 64 7.13 25.58 3.02
CA ARG A 64 7.48 26.81 3.73
C ARG A 64 8.97 27.10 3.62
N MET A 65 9.32 28.02 2.72
CA MET A 65 10.72 28.41 2.46
C MET A 65 11.42 29.06 3.66
N ASP A 66 10.67 29.69 4.57
CA ASP A 66 11.22 30.30 5.78
C ASP A 66 11.65 29.27 6.85
N ALA A 67 11.35 27.98 6.64
CA ALA A 67 11.70 26.92 7.58
C ALA A 67 13.15 26.46 7.40
N GLN A 68 13.65 25.73 8.41
CA GLN A 68 14.97 25.11 8.35
C GLN A 68 15.11 24.22 7.09
N ALA A 69 16.30 24.25 6.47
CA ALA A 69 16.64 23.37 5.35
C ALA A 69 16.34 21.90 5.69
N GLY A 70 15.75 21.17 4.75
CA GLY A 70 15.26 19.79 4.95
C GLY A 70 13.89 19.66 5.64
N ARG A 71 13.36 20.72 6.27
CA ARG A 71 12.03 20.72 6.93
C ARG A 71 11.01 21.64 6.27
N HIS A 72 11.37 22.25 5.15
CA HIS A 72 10.53 23.18 4.42
C HIS A 72 9.45 22.48 3.58
N ARG A 73 9.58 21.18 3.29
CA ARG A 73 8.55 20.36 2.62
C ARG A 73 8.09 19.26 3.57
N TRP A 74 6.79 19.03 3.64
CA TRP A 74 6.21 17.90 4.38
C TRP A 74 4.86 17.52 3.79
N VAL A 75 4.42 16.32 4.18
CA VAL A 75 3.11 15.77 3.83
C VAL A 75 2.25 15.66 5.08
N GLU A 76 0.97 15.99 4.94
CA GLU A 76 -0.09 15.66 5.88
C GLU A 76 -0.91 14.52 5.27
N TYR A 77 -0.83 13.35 5.88
CA TYR A 77 -1.57 12.18 5.42
C TYR A 77 -3.07 12.36 5.63
N LYS A 78 -3.87 11.81 4.72
CA LYS A 78 -5.34 11.83 4.84
C LYS A 78 -5.81 11.08 6.09
N GLU A 79 -5.22 9.92 6.34
CA GLU A 79 -5.57 9.07 7.47
C GLU A 79 -4.89 9.60 8.74
N SER A 80 -5.70 9.93 9.74
CA SER A 80 -5.19 10.41 11.05
C SER A 80 -4.71 9.27 11.95
N TRP A 81 -5.08 8.02 11.66
CA TRP A 81 -4.67 6.84 12.42
C TRP A 81 -4.08 5.81 11.46
N GLY A 82 -2.94 5.20 11.83
CA GLY A 82 -2.27 4.23 10.96
C GLY A 82 -1.61 4.82 9.70
N TYR A 83 -1.31 6.12 9.69
CA TYR A 83 -0.60 6.74 8.57
C TYR A 83 0.74 6.03 8.30
N ASN A 84 1.06 5.85 7.02
CA ASN A 84 2.24 5.12 6.59
C ASN A 84 2.97 5.92 5.50
N ALA A 85 4.30 6.00 5.62
CA ALA A 85 5.15 6.72 4.67
C ALA A 85 5.03 6.20 3.23
N SER A 86 4.74 4.91 3.05
CA SER A 86 4.54 4.29 1.74
C SER A 86 3.24 4.69 1.03
N THR A 87 2.36 5.47 1.66
CA THR A 87 1.14 5.97 1.02
C THR A 87 1.41 7.11 0.04
N VAL A 88 2.58 7.76 0.12
CA VAL A 88 3.01 8.79 -0.83
C VAL A 88 3.24 8.17 -2.19
N PRO A 89 2.57 8.63 -3.25
CA PRO A 89 2.74 8.10 -4.60
C PRO A 89 4.06 8.58 -5.22
N PRO A 90 4.56 7.88 -6.27
CA PRO A 90 5.89 8.13 -6.81
C PRO A 90 6.09 9.55 -7.35
N GLU A 91 5.05 10.17 -7.89
CA GLU A 91 5.08 11.55 -8.39
C GLU A 91 5.36 12.58 -7.29
N TRP A 92 4.87 12.34 -6.07
CA TRP A 92 5.09 13.22 -4.92
C TRP A 92 6.34 12.85 -4.13
N HIS A 93 6.77 11.58 -4.20
CA HIS A 93 7.94 11.08 -3.49
C HIS A 93 9.22 11.85 -3.89
N GLY A 94 9.44 12.08 -5.19
CA GLY A 94 10.63 12.82 -5.66
C GLY A 94 10.71 14.25 -5.11
N TRP A 95 9.58 14.96 -5.13
CA TRP A 95 9.49 16.34 -4.64
C TRP A 95 9.66 16.43 -3.12
N LEU A 96 9.04 15.50 -2.37
CA LEU A 96 9.10 15.44 -0.92
C LEU A 96 10.52 15.16 -0.41
N HIS A 97 11.29 14.33 -1.12
CA HIS A 97 12.66 13.93 -0.79
C HIS A 97 13.74 14.84 -1.39
N HIS A 98 13.38 16.02 -1.92
CA HIS A 98 14.33 16.97 -2.51
C HIS A 98 15.15 16.40 -3.67
N ILE A 99 14.63 15.37 -4.35
CA ILE A 99 15.28 14.78 -5.55
C ILE A 99 15.03 15.67 -6.76
N THR A 100 13.84 16.26 -6.84
CA THR A 100 13.44 17.19 -7.88
C THR A 100 12.67 18.38 -7.28
N ASP A 101 12.78 19.53 -7.92
CA ASP A 101 11.98 20.72 -7.62
C ASP A 101 10.71 20.80 -8.49
N ASP A 102 10.60 19.91 -9.48
CA ASP A 102 9.43 19.84 -10.33
C ASP A 102 8.20 19.31 -9.57
N LEU A 103 7.06 19.92 -9.86
CA LEU A 103 5.76 19.48 -9.36
C LEU A 103 5.34 18.15 -10.02
N PRO A 104 4.51 17.35 -9.33
CA PRO A 104 4.06 16.04 -9.80
C PRO A 104 3.34 16.08 -11.15
N ASP A 105 2.68 17.18 -11.50
CA ASP A 105 1.99 17.35 -12.79
C ASP A 105 2.93 17.13 -13.98
N LYS A 106 4.18 17.59 -13.87
CA LYS A 106 5.19 17.37 -14.90
C LYS A 106 5.60 15.90 -14.99
N ILE A 107 5.66 15.20 -13.86
CA ILE A 107 6.07 13.78 -13.78
C ILE A 107 4.95 12.89 -14.33
N LEU A 108 3.69 13.21 -14.01
CA LEU A 108 2.51 12.49 -14.50
C LEU A 108 2.39 12.51 -16.03
N ALA A 109 2.90 13.57 -16.68
CA ALA A 109 2.94 13.65 -18.15
C ALA A 109 3.83 12.58 -18.80
N PHE A 110 4.81 12.03 -18.08
CA PHE A 110 5.73 11.00 -18.57
C PHE A 110 5.32 9.57 -18.18
N LYS A 111 4.10 9.37 -17.66
CA LYS A 111 3.64 8.05 -17.16
C LYS A 111 3.52 7.04 -18.31
N PRO A 112 4.27 5.91 -18.29
CA PRO A 112 4.20 4.91 -19.35
C PRO A 112 2.91 4.08 -19.28
N ARG A 113 2.50 3.48 -20.41
CA ARG A 113 1.25 2.69 -20.53
C ARG A 113 1.16 1.51 -19.54
N TYR A 114 2.29 0.91 -19.18
CA TYR A 114 2.34 -0.23 -18.26
C TYR A 114 2.44 0.19 -16.78
N SER A 115 2.38 1.49 -16.49
CA SER A 115 2.43 1.96 -15.10
C SER A 115 1.21 1.47 -14.33
N MET A 116 1.48 0.86 -13.19
CA MET A 116 0.43 0.47 -12.24
C MET A 116 0.01 1.67 -11.38
N GLU A 117 -1.15 1.55 -10.74
CA GLU A 117 -1.59 2.46 -9.70
C GLU A 117 -0.75 2.27 -8.44
N HIS A 118 -0.54 3.36 -7.70
CA HIS A 118 0.22 3.31 -6.47
C HIS A 118 -0.54 2.48 -5.42
N ARG A 119 0.19 1.59 -4.74
CA ARG A 119 -0.34 0.80 -3.64
C ARG A 119 0.62 0.91 -2.47
N ALA A 120 0.10 1.34 -1.32
CA ALA A 120 0.87 1.41 -0.09
C ALA A 120 1.40 0.03 0.32
N ASN A 121 2.42 0.02 1.17
CA ASN A 121 2.98 -1.22 1.68
C ASN A 121 2.03 -1.84 2.72
N LEU A 122 1.45 -2.99 2.36
CA LEU A 122 0.52 -3.76 3.20
C LEU A 122 1.20 -4.89 3.98
N THR A 123 2.51 -4.78 4.23
CA THR A 123 3.24 -5.75 5.06
C THR A 123 2.53 -5.89 6.43
N GLY A 124 2.31 -7.13 6.88
CA GLY A 124 1.65 -7.42 8.15
C GLY A 124 0.12 -7.38 8.14
N HIS A 125 -0.54 -7.04 7.02
CA HIS A 125 -2.00 -6.97 6.93
C HIS A 125 -2.66 -8.31 6.51
N GLY A 126 -1.94 -9.42 6.63
CA GLY A 126 -2.38 -10.77 6.27
C GLY A 126 -1.74 -11.29 4.97
N ASP A 127 -1.63 -12.61 4.85
CA ASP A 127 -0.88 -13.29 3.79
C ASP A 127 -1.40 -12.99 2.37
N ALA A 128 -2.71 -12.72 2.23
CA ALA A 128 -3.31 -12.40 0.93
C ALA A 128 -2.80 -11.07 0.32
N PHE A 129 -2.35 -10.12 1.15
CA PHE A 129 -1.87 -8.81 0.69
C PHE A 129 -0.35 -8.76 0.54
N ILE A 130 0.35 -9.70 1.16
CA ILE A 130 1.80 -9.78 1.18
C ILE A 130 2.28 -10.53 -0.07
N TYR A 131 3.41 -10.11 -0.60
CA TYR A 131 4.04 -10.85 -1.69
C TYR A 131 4.70 -12.13 -1.16
N HIS A 132 4.31 -13.27 -1.73
CA HIS A 132 4.96 -14.55 -1.50
C HIS A 132 5.73 -14.99 -2.75
N ALA A 133 6.97 -15.45 -2.55
CA ALA A 133 7.77 -16.02 -3.62
C ALA A 133 7.08 -17.25 -4.24
N LYS A 134 7.44 -17.61 -5.48
CA LYS A 134 6.81 -18.72 -6.21
C LYS A 134 6.99 -20.10 -5.53
N GLY A 135 8.01 -20.29 -4.70
CA GLY A 135 8.21 -21.53 -3.94
C GLY A 135 7.67 -21.50 -2.51
N HIS A 136 7.07 -20.39 -2.08
CA HIS A 136 6.61 -20.23 -0.70
C HIS A 136 5.33 -21.03 -0.45
N ALA A 137 5.23 -21.73 0.68
CA ALA A 137 4.10 -22.61 0.99
C ALA A 137 2.74 -21.88 1.09
N LEU A 138 2.74 -20.59 1.49
CA LEU A 138 1.52 -19.77 1.53
C LEU A 138 1.13 -19.19 0.16
N ASN A 139 1.97 -19.36 -0.87
CA ASN A 139 1.60 -18.93 -2.21
C ASN A 139 0.60 -19.93 -2.81
N PRO A 140 -0.62 -19.51 -3.19
CA PRO A 140 -1.60 -20.42 -3.77
C PRO A 140 -1.12 -21.11 -5.05
N ASN A 141 -0.20 -20.46 -5.78
CA ASN A 141 0.39 -20.98 -7.02
C ASN A 141 1.84 -21.39 -6.78
N GLN A 142 2.06 -22.39 -5.92
CA GLN A 142 3.38 -22.91 -5.64
C GLN A 142 3.99 -23.55 -6.90
N ARG A 143 5.13 -23.02 -7.32
CA ARG A 143 5.86 -23.45 -8.51
C ARG A 143 6.74 -24.65 -8.18
N ASP A 144 6.62 -25.69 -9.00
CA ASP A 144 7.64 -26.74 -9.07
C ASP A 144 8.83 -26.26 -9.92
N TRP A 145 10.04 -26.53 -9.40
CA TRP A 145 11.32 -26.18 -10.03
C TRP A 145 12.03 -27.39 -10.63
N SER A 146 11.36 -28.53 -10.72
CA SER A 146 11.88 -29.72 -11.41
C SER A 146 12.32 -29.35 -12.83
N ARG A 147 13.60 -29.62 -13.13
CA ARG A 147 14.17 -29.42 -14.49
C ARG A 147 13.98 -30.64 -15.37
N VAL A 148 13.78 -31.79 -14.74
CA VAL A 148 13.59 -33.10 -15.36
C VAL A 148 12.25 -33.60 -14.87
N GLN A 149 11.47 -34.16 -15.80
CA GLN A 149 10.21 -34.79 -15.47
C GLN A 149 10.49 -36.16 -14.85
N THR A 150 9.89 -36.42 -13.70
CA THR A 150 9.93 -37.75 -13.08
C THR A 150 9.02 -38.67 -13.87
N TRP A 151 9.50 -39.87 -14.17
CA TRP A 151 8.66 -40.91 -14.77
C TRP A 151 7.55 -41.31 -13.79
N LEU A 152 6.29 -41.19 -14.21
CA LEU A 152 5.10 -41.57 -13.43
C LEU A 152 4.34 -42.65 -14.21
N PRO A 153 4.26 -43.91 -13.70
CA PRO A 153 3.57 -44.98 -14.40
C PRO A 153 2.08 -44.69 -14.51
N GLY A 154 1.52 -44.82 -15.72
CA GLY A 154 0.09 -44.63 -16.00
C GLY A 154 -0.33 -43.17 -16.18
N SER A 155 0.61 -42.25 -16.37
CA SER A 155 0.28 -40.87 -16.73
C SER A 155 -0.38 -40.80 -18.13
N PRO A 156 -1.32 -39.87 -18.38
CA PRO A 156 -2.01 -39.74 -19.66
C PRO A 156 -1.09 -39.40 -20.84
N ASP A 157 0.15 -38.99 -20.57
CA ASP A 157 1.19 -38.83 -21.59
C ASP A 157 1.75 -40.18 -22.08
N GLU A 158 1.72 -41.23 -21.25
CA GLU A 158 2.10 -42.59 -21.67
C GLU A 158 1.06 -43.23 -22.59
N THR A 159 -0.25 -42.96 -22.39
CA THR A 159 -1.31 -43.58 -23.18
C THR A 159 -1.36 -43.08 -24.63
N ASN A 160 -0.78 -41.91 -24.91
CA ASN A 160 -0.67 -41.32 -26.24
C ASN A 160 0.70 -41.53 -26.90
N ASN A 161 1.63 -42.25 -26.24
CA ASN A 161 2.97 -42.48 -26.78
C ASN A 161 3.07 -43.88 -27.41
N PRO A 162 3.21 -43.99 -28.75
CA PRO A 162 3.27 -45.29 -29.44
C PRO A 162 4.54 -46.10 -29.16
N ALA A 163 5.52 -45.51 -28.45
CA ALA A 163 6.80 -46.14 -28.11
C ALA A 163 6.92 -46.56 -26.63
N ALA A 164 5.86 -46.41 -25.82
CA ALA A 164 5.90 -46.87 -24.44
C ALA A 164 6.02 -48.41 -24.40
N PRO A 165 7.03 -48.99 -23.75
CA PRO A 165 7.06 -50.43 -23.51
C PRO A 165 5.84 -50.76 -22.66
N SER A 166 4.92 -51.56 -23.20
CA SER A 166 3.77 -52.06 -22.45
C SER A 166 4.27 -52.61 -21.11
N ALA A 167 3.83 -52.00 -20.01
CA ALA A 167 4.20 -52.46 -18.68
C ALA A 167 3.93 -53.97 -18.59
N PRO A 168 4.86 -54.80 -18.09
CA PRO A 168 4.56 -56.20 -17.87
C PRO A 168 3.38 -56.25 -16.90
N SER A 169 2.29 -56.86 -17.34
CA SER A 169 1.12 -57.19 -16.53
C SER A 169 1.59 -58.06 -15.35
N SER A 170 2.02 -57.43 -14.26
CA SER A 170 2.33 -58.12 -13.03
C SER A 170 1.02 -58.41 -12.32
N ALA A 171 0.51 -59.59 -12.65
CA ALA A 171 -0.15 -60.56 -11.79
C ALA A 171 -1.20 -60.04 -10.79
N LYS A 172 -2.44 -60.49 -11.01
CA LYS A 172 -3.48 -60.69 -9.99
C LYS A 172 -2.85 -61.13 -8.66
N ALA A 173 -2.87 -60.26 -7.65
CA ALA A 173 -2.85 -60.70 -6.27
C ALA A 173 -4.28 -61.12 -5.90
N SER A 174 -4.43 -62.43 -5.69
CA SER A 174 -5.62 -63.16 -5.30
C SER A 174 -6.33 -62.57 -4.09
N ASP A 175 -7.65 -62.52 -4.17
CA ASP A 175 -8.57 -62.40 -3.04
C ASP A 175 -8.26 -63.43 -1.95
N THR A 176 -8.29 -63.01 -0.68
CA THR A 176 -8.68 -63.88 0.43
C THR A 176 -9.35 -63.03 1.51
N PRO A 177 -10.57 -63.38 1.98
CA PRO A 177 -11.27 -62.58 2.98
C PRO A 177 -10.89 -63.06 4.40
N SER A 178 -10.54 -62.14 5.30
CA SER A 178 -10.52 -62.43 6.74
C SER A 178 -11.62 -61.67 7.46
N LYS A 179 -12.73 -62.35 7.71
CA LYS A 179 -13.61 -62.08 8.86
C LYS A 179 -12.93 -62.63 10.11
N SER A 180 -12.86 -61.85 11.19
CA SER A 180 -13.06 -62.32 12.57
C SER A 180 -12.86 -61.19 13.58
N GLY A 181 -13.81 -61.06 14.52
CA GLY A 181 -13.60 -60.40 15.82
C GLY A 181 -14.60 -59.31 16.13
#